data_AF-A0A3S4LHD1-F1
#
_entry.id   AF-A0A3S4LHD1-F1
#
_cell.length_a   1.000
_cell.length_b   1.000
_cell.length_c   1.000
_cell.angle_alpha   90.00
_cell.angle_beta   90.00
_cell.angle_gamma   90.00
#
_symmetry.space_group_name_H-M   'P 1'
#
loop_
_entity.id
_entity.type
_entity.pdbx_description
1 polymer ?
#
loop_
_entity_poly.entity_id
_entity_poly.type
_entity_poly.pdbx_seq_one_letter_code
_entity_poly.pdbx_strand_id
1 'polypeptide(L)'
;MLFEQGYGDAIQFSRYLPALLARGPAHVTALCRAPLLPLFSRQWPQVAWLAMGSGYPAAFPPHDCHVFSMSLPWALRDFEPRAETYLQADPALRQAWRARLPPGRNIGLAWRGRAEHPFDHCRSLPGPEAWLPLLADPGVNWISLQPEPTDVERQWLLEHGVAEWGSQLGVSPTARRCWRNWMV
;
A
#
# COMPACT_ATOMS: atom_id res chain seq x y z
N MET A 1 -17.67 8.31 -0.94
CA MET A 1 -17.03 7.01 -0.65
C MET A 1 -16.02 7.18 0.48
N LEU A 2 -16.02 6.29 1.47
CA LEU A 2 -15.08 6.32 2.58
C LEU A 2 -14.20 5.07 2.53
N PHE A 3 -12.88 5.23 2.58
CA PHE A 3 -11.94 4.13 2.78
C PHE A 3 -11.64 4.01 4.28
N GLU A 4 -12.33 3.07 4.92
CA GLU A 4 -12.53 3.01 6.37
C GLU A 4 -11.44 2.24 7.14
N GLN A 5 -10.72 1.32 6.49
CA GLN A 5 -9.74 0.45 7.15
C GLN A 5 -8.27 0.85 6.89
N GLY A 6 -7.36 -0.13 6.83
CA GLY A 6 -5.93 0.04 6.60
C GLY A 6 -5.59 0.28 5.13
N TYR A 7 -4.28 0.42 4.83
CA TYR A 7 -3.84 0.68 3.46
C TYR A 7 -4.13 -0.49 2.51
N GLY A 8 -3.96 -1.72 3.00
CA GLY A 8 -4.23 -2.94 2.22
C GLY A 8 -5.69 -3.02 1.79
N ASP A 9 -6.62 -2.81 2.72
CA ASP A 9 -8.06 -2.80 2.41
C ASP A 9 -8.41 -1.66 1.46
N ALA A 10 -7.87 -0.47 1.68
CA ALA A 10 -8.13 0.66 0.79
C ALA A 10 -7.68 0.35 -0.65
N ILE A 11 -6.48 -0.23 -0.81
CA ILE A 11 -5.99 -0.70 -2.11
C ILE A 11 -6.93 -1.78 -2.65
N GLN A 12 -7.20 -2.84 -1.88
CA GLN A 12 -8.06 -3.96 -2.25
C GLN A 12 -9.42 -3.49 -2.78
N PHE A 13 -10.12 -2.61 -2.07
CA PHE A 13 -11.47 -2.18 -2.39
C PHE A 13 -11.54 -0.98 -3.35
N SER A 14 -10.41 -0.29 -3.60
CA SER A 14 -10.36 0.73 -4.65
C SER A 14 -10.63 0.17 -6.05
N ARG A 15 -10.47 -1.15 -6.25
CA ARG A 15 -10.83 -1.85 -7.50
C ARG A 15 -12.29 -1.70 -7.92
N TYR A 16 -13.19 -1.41 -6.98
CA TYR A 16 -14.61 -1.21 -7.26
C TYR A 16 -14.95 0.22 -7.68
N LEU A 17 -13.99 1.15 -7.59
CA LEU A 17 -14.22 2.55 -7.94
C LEU A 17 -14.54 2.74 -9.43
N PRO A 18 -13.89 2.07 -10.41
CA PRO A 18 -14.31 2.10 -11.80
C PRO A 18 -15.77 1.65 -12.02
N ALA A 19 -16.18 0.55 -11.38
CA ALA A 19 -17.55 0.05 -11.46
C ALA A 19 -18.56 1.02 -10.84
N LEU A 20 -18.21 1.66 -9.73
CA LEU A 20 -19.00 2.75 -9.13
C LEU A 20 -19.14 3.94 -10.09
N LEU A 21 -18.04 4.39 -10.71
CA LEU A 21 -18.06 5.50 -11.66
C LEU A 21 -18.87 5.17 -12.92
N ALA A 22 -18.86 3.92 -13.37
CA ALA A 22 -19.67 3.45 -14.49
C ALA A 22 -21.19 3.50 -14.20
N ARG A 23 -21.62 3.65 -12.94
CA ARG A 23 -23.04 3.90 -12.59
C ARG A 23 -23.50 5.32 -12.92
N GLY A 24 -22.59 6.21 -13.33
CA GLY A 24 -22.91 7.59 -13.70
C GLY A 24 -23.26 8.53 -12.54
N PRO A 25 -22.58 8.48 -11.37
CA PRO A 25 -22.78 9.50 -10.35
C PRO A 25 -22.36 10.88 -10.90
N ALA A 26 -23.14 11.92 -10.61
CA ALA A 26 -22.82 13.29 -11.02
C ALA A 26 -21.51 13.79 -10.39
N HIS A 27 -21.23 13.39 -9.15
CA HIS A 27 -20.01 13.71 -8.44
C HIS A 27 -19.62 12.58 -7.48
N VAL A 28 -18.32 12.33 -7.32
CA VAL A 28 -17.80 11.39 -6.32
C VAL A 28 -16.70 12.07 -5.51
N THR A 29 -16.96 12.16 -4.21
CA THR A 29 -15.94 12.52 -3.21
C THR A 29 -15.46 11.25 -2.51
N ALA A 30 -14.15 11.05 -2.44
CA ALA A 30 -13.53 9.92 -1.76
C ALA A 30 -12.60 10.39 -0.65
N LEU A 31 -12.82 9.88 0.57
CA LEU A 31 -11.93 10.12 1.70
C LEU A 31 -10.96 8.95 1.84
N CYS A 32 -9.65 9.20 1.72
CA CYS A 32 -8.62 8.19 1.96
C CYS A 32 -7.49 8.76 2.81
N ARG A 33 -6.72 7.88 3.44
CA ARG A 33 -5.53 8.29 4.20
C ARG A 33 -4.57 9.03 3.27
N ALA A 34 -4.00 10.14 3.75
CA ALA A 34 -3.03 10.96 3.01
C ALA A 34 -1.93 10.18 2.23
N PRO A 35 -1.40 9.05 2.74
CA PRO A 35 -0.43 8.19 2.04
C PRO A 35 -0.85 7.68 0.67
N LEU A 36 -2.12 7.31 0.55
CA LEU A 36 -2.64 6.69 -0.65
C LEU A 36 -3.10 7.74 -1.67
N LEU A 37 -3.19 9.02 -1.28
CA LEU A 37 -3.65 10.07 -2.18
C LEU A 37 -2.85 10.15 -3.48
N PRO A 38 -1.50 10.16 -3.48
CA PRO A 38 -0.75 10.26 -4.74
C PRO A 38 -1.01 9.08 -5.68
N LEU A 39 -1.27 7.89 -5.13
CA LEU A 39 -1.63 6.70 -5.92
C LEU A 39 -3.04 6.87 -6.48
N PHE A 40 -4.02 7.10 -5.62
CA PHE A 40 -5.43 7.10 -5.97
C PHE A 40 -5.85 8.31 -6.83
N SER A 41 -5.34 9.51 -6.56
CA SER A 41 -5.65 10.68 -7.39
C SER A 41 -5.10 10.57 -8.81
N ARG A 42 -3.97 9.88 -9.00
CA ARG A 42 -3.45 9.56 -10.34
C ARG A 42 -4.29 8.52 -11.06
N GLN A 43 -4.75 7.48 -10.35
CA GLN A 43 -5.62 6.46 -10.96
C GLN A 43 -6.97 7.03 -11.36
N TRP A 44 -7.54 7.91 -10.53
CA TRP A 44 -8.90 8.43 -10.70
C TRP A 44 -8.92 9.95 -10.50
N PRO A 45 -8.41 10.72 -11.48
CA PRO A 45 -8.35 12.19 -11.40
C PRO A 45 -9.74 12.85 -11.42
N GLN A 46 -10.78 12.13 -11.88
CA GLN A 46 -12.16 12.60 -11.87
C GLN A 46 -12.83 12.55 -10.48
N VAL A 47 -12.21 11.89 -9.50
CA VAL A 47 -12.73 11.78 -8.13
C VAL A 47 -12.18 12.92 -7.29
N ALA A 48 -13.04 13.59 -6.53
CA ALA A 48 -12.61 14.59 -5.56
C ALA A 48 -12.05 13.90 -4.31
N TRP A 49 -10.73 13.96 -4.13
CA TRP A 49 -10.05 13.28 -3.04
C TRP A 49 -9.90 14.16 -1.80
N LEU A 50 -10.32 13.63 -0.65
CA LEU A 50 -10.11 14.22 0.67
C LEU A 50 -9.05 13.44 1.44
N ALA A 51 -8.15 14.17 2.11
CA ALA A 51 -7.10 13.60 2.95
C ALA A 51 -7.62 13.29 4.36
N MET A 52 -7.61 12.02 4.74
CA MET A 52 -7.77 11.62 6.13
C MET A 52 -6.42 11.69 6.84
N GLY A 53 -6.35 12.56 7.85
CA GLY A 53 -5.20 12.71 8.74
C GLY A 53 -5.20 11.67 9.86
N SER A 54 -5.44 12.12 11.10
CA SER A 54 -5.50 11.29 12.32
C SER A 54 -6.94 10.88 12.63
N GLY A 55 -7.89 11.43 11.89
CA GLY A 55 -9.30 11.18 12.03
C GLY A 55 -10.04 11.72 10.81
N TYR A 56 -11.36 11.63 10.89
CA TYR A 56 -12.28 12.16 9.90
C TYR A 56 -12.20 13.69 9.80
N PRO A 57 -12.49 14.27 8.63
CA PRO A 57 -12.65 15.72 8.53
C PRO A 57 -13.81 16.19 9.43
N ALA A 58 -13.74 17.43 9.91
CA ALA A 58 -14.77 18.00 10.77
C ALA A 58 -16.14 18.11 10.07
N ALA A 59 -16.13 18.21 8.74
CA ALA A 59 -17.32 18.19 7.90
C ALA A 59 -17.04 17.47 6.59
N PHE A 60 -18.08 16.89 6.00
CA PHE A 60 -18.05 16.35 4.65
C PHE A 60 -18.72 17.32 3.69
N PRO A 61 -18.27 17.41 2.42
CA PRO A 61 -19.01 18.14 1.39
C PRO A 61 -20.45 17.62 1.29
N PRO A 62 -21.41 18.45 0.86
CA PRO A 62 -22.78 18.00 0.60
C PRO A 62 -22.82 16.78 -0.32
N HIS A 63 -23.66 15.81 0.01
CA HIS A 63 -23.83 14.56 -0.74
C HIS A 63 -25.22 13.97 -0.51
N ASP A 64 -25.74 13.26 -1.52
CA ASP A 64 -27.05 12.60 -1.43
C ASP A 64 -26.96 11.25 -0.72
N CYS A 65 -25.82 10.57 -0.83
CA CYS A 65 -25.57 9.27 -0.22
C CYS A 65 -24.08 9.06 0.06
N HIS A 66 -23.79 8.08 0.92
CA HIS A 66 -22.42 7.64 1.18
C HIS A 66 -22.34 6.11 1.19
N VAL A 67 -21.12 5.60 1.01
CA VAL A 67 -20.83 4.17 1.04
C VAL A 67 -19.42 3.97 1.58
N PHE A 68 -19.27 2.93 2.40
CA PHE A 68 -17.97 2.43 2.85
C PHE A 68 -17.36 1.56 1.76
N SER A 69 -16.04 1.61 1.59
CA SER A 69 -15.35 0.95 0.49
C SER A 69 -15.57 -0.57 0.50
N MET A 70 -15.62 -1.19 1.68
CA MET A 70 -15.87 -2.63 1.82
C MET A 70 -17.34 -3.03 1.56
N SER A 71 -18.26 -2.06 1.51
CA SER A 71 -19.67 -2.31 1.14
C SER A 71 -19.92 -2.24 -0.37
N LEU A 72 -18.95 -1.75 -1.16
CA LEU A 72 -19.10 -1.67 -2.61
C LEU A 72 -19.37 -3.00 -3.31
N PRO A 73 -18.73 -4.13 -2.96
CA PRO A 73 -19.04 -5.41 -3.60
C PRO A 73 -20.53 -5.74 -3.51
N TRP A 74 -21.11 -5.54 -2.33
CA TRP A 74 -22.53 -5.76 -2.09
C TRP A 74 -23.42 -4.76 -2.84
N ALA A 75 -23.11 -3.46 -2.75
CA ALA A 75 -23.88 -2.41 -3.40
C ALA A 75 -23.88 -2.51 -4.94
N LEU A 76 -22.76 -2.98 -5.50
CA LEU A 76 -22.58 -3.15 -6.95
C LEU A 76 -23.03 -4.54 -7.43
N ARG A 77 -23.30 -5.48 -6.50
CA ARG A 77 -23.50 -6.91 -6.78
C ARG A 77 -22.35 -7.51 -7.59
N ASP A 78 -21.13 -7.09 -7.25
CA ASP A 78 -19.88 -7.55 -7.87
C ASP A 78 -19.00 -8.12 -6.76
N PHE A 79 -18.93 -9.45 -6.68
CA PHE A 79 -18.26 -10.15 -5.57
C PHE A 79 -16.96 -10.82 -6.01
N GLU A 80 -16.74 -10.95 -7.31
CA GLU A 80 -15.60 -11.66 -7.83
C GLU A 80 -14.39 -10.71 -7.84
N PRO A 81 -13.32 -11.02 -7.10
CA PRO A 81 -12.11 -10.22 -7.20
C PRO A 81 -11.54 -10.43 -8.61
N ARG A 82 -11.78 -9.47 -9.51
CA ARG A 82 -11.15 -9.49 -10.83
C ARG A 82 -9.63 -9.51 -10.65
N ALA A 83 -8.97 -10.47 -11.30
CA ALA A 83 -7.51 -10.61 -11.32
C ALA A 83 -6.83 -9.56 -12.23
N GLU A 84 -7.59 -8.57 -12.69
CA GLU A 84 -7.10 -7.50 -13.56
C GLU A 84 -6.22 -6.52 -12.78
N THR A 85 -5.15 -6.05 -13.43
CA THR A 85 -4.31 -4.99 -12.88
C THR A 85 -5.08 -3.66 -12.87
N TYR A 86 -5.61 -3.28 -11.71
CA TYR A 86 -6.42 -2.07 -11.54
C TYR A 86 -5.63 -0.85 -11.02
N LEU A 87 -4.35 -1.04 -10.67
CA LEU A 87 -3.45 0.02 -10.26
C LEU A 87 -2.24 0.09 -11.18
N GLN A 88 -1.90 1.30 -11.61
CA GLN A 88 -0.69 1.59 -12.38
C GLN A 88 0.29 2.37 -11.51
N ALA A 89 1.54 1.90 -11.38
CA ALA A 89 2.59 2.69 -10.74
C ALA A 89 2.83 4.01 -11.48
N ASP A 90 3.33 5.00 -10.73
CA ASP A 90 3.80 6.24 -11.32
C ASP A 90 4.97 5.94 -12.29
N PRO A 91 4.88 6.30 -13.58
CA PRO A 91 5.93 6.01 -14.56
C PRO A 91 7.30 6.59 -14.18
N ALA A 92 7.34 7.78 -13.57
CA ALA A 92 8.58 8.43 -13.16
C ALA A 92 9.22 7.68 -11.98
N LEU A 93 8.42 7.26 -10.99
CA LEU A 93 8.91 6.42 -9.89
C LEU A 93 9.37 5.05 -10.41
N ARG A 94 8.61 4.44 -11.32
CA ARG A 94 8.99 3.16 -11.95
C ARG A 94 10.33 3.26 -12.66
N GLN A 95 10.58 4.35 -13.39
CA GLN A 95 11.86 4.59 -14.05
C GLN A 95 12.99 4.80 -13.04
N ALA A 96 12.76 5.62 -12.01
CA ALA A 96 13.75 5.87 -10.96
C ALA A 96 14.14 4.57 -10.23
N TRP A 97 13.18 3.70 -9.93
CA TRP A 97 13.45 2.39 -9.32
C TRP A 97 14.16 1.43 -10.25
N ARG A 98 13.78 1.37 -11.54
CA ARG A 98 14.51 0.55 -12.53
C ARG A 98 15.99 0.94 -12.65
N ALA A 99 16.31 2.22 -12.47
CA ALA A 99 17.70 2.70 -12.49
C ALA A 99 18.49 2.33 -11.21
N ARG A 100 17.80 2.09 -10.09
CA ARG A 100 18.42 1.73 -8.80
C ARG A 100 18.54 0.23 -8.59
N LEU A 101 17.59 -0.53 -9.14
CA LEU A 101 17.53 -1.98 -8.97
C LEU A 101 18.67 -2.66 -9.72
N PRO A 102 19.33 -3.66 -9.10
CA PRO A 102 20.30 -4.46 -9.82
C PRO A 102 19.64 -5.23 -10.98
N PRO A 103 20.39 -5.52 -12.05
CA PRO A 103 19.89 -6.36 -13.12
C PRO A 103 19.54 -7.76 -12.59
N GLY A 104 18.55 -8.40 -13.22
CA GLY A 104 18.11 -9.74 -12.84
C GLY A 104 16.81 -9.76 -12.04
N ARG A 105 16.59 -10.86 -11.31
CA ARG A 105 15.34 -11.13 -10.60
C ARG A 105 15.38 -10.50 -9.21
N ASN A 106 14.60 -9.44 -9.01
CA ASN A 106 14.51 -8.72 -7.74
C ASN A 106 13.30 -9.21 -6.93
N ILE A 107 13.51 -9.67 -5.69
CA ILE A 107 12.42 -10.10 -4.80
C ILE A 107 12.48 -9.28 -3.50
N GLY A 108 11.37 -8.60 -3.22
CA GLY A 108 11.18 -7.81 -2.02
C GLY A 108 10.61 -8.62 -0.85
N LEU A 109 11.17 -8.47 0.34
CA LEU A 109 10.74 -9.11 1.57
C LEU A 109 10.17 -8.08 2.55
N ALA A 110 9.00 -8.39 3.12
CA ALA A 110 8.45 -7.71 4.28
C ALA A 110 7.85 -8.78 5.18
N TRP A 111 8.18 -8.76 6.47
CA TRP A 111 7.89 -9.87 7.37
C TRP A 111 6.97 -9.49 8.52
N ARG A 112 6.79 -8.20 8.79
CA ARG A 112 5.85 -7.73 9.80
C ARG A 112 5.15 -6.44 9.39
N GLY A 113 3.95 -6.23 9.93
CA GLY A 113 3.26 -4.95 9.80
C GLY A 113 3.45 -4.04 11.01
N ARG A 114 2.38 -3.32 11.37
CA ARG A 114 2.40 -2.38 12.49
C ARG A 114 2.23 -3.14 13.80
N ALA A 115 3.19 -2.98 14.71
CA ALA A 115 3.19 -3.66 16.01
C ALA A 115 1.96 -3.32 16.87
N GLU A 116 1.35 -2.13 16.70
CA GLU A 116 0.15 -1.74 17.44
C GLU A 116 -1.13 -2.43 16.94
N HIS A 117 -1.06 -3.23 15.87
CA HIS A 117 -2.22 -3.95 15.38
C HIS A 117 -2.59 -5.10 16.34
N PRO A 118 -3.86 -5.23 16.79
CA PRO A 118 -4.25 -6.24 17.79
C PRO A 118 -3.88 -7.68 17.42
N PHE A 119 -3.88 -7.99 16.13
CA PHE A 119 -3.55 -9.31 15.59
C PHE A 119 -2.15 -9.40 14.98
N ASP A 120 -1.22 -8.51 15.32
CA ASP A 120 0.12 -8.52 14.72
C ASP A 120 0.84 -9.88 14.87
N HIS A 121 0.70 -10.51 16.03
CA HIS A 121 1.22 -11.86 16.33
C HIS A 121 0.72 -12.97 15.38
N CYS A 122 -0.41 -12.79 14.69
CA CYS A 122 -0.94 -13.75 13.71
C CYS A 122 -0.53 -13.46 12.27
N ARG A 123 0.11 -12.31 12.01
CA ARG A 123 0.35 -11.79 10.65
C ARG A 123 1.76 -11.28 10.43
N SER A 124 2.66 -11.56 11.38
CA SER A 124 4.05 -11.13 11.38
C SER A 124 4.94 -12.31 11.72
N LEU A 125 6.07 -12.40 11.03
CA LEU A 125 7.14 -13.34 11.37
C LEU A 125 7.99 -12.72 12.50
N PRO A 126 8.60 -13.56 13.36
CA PRO A 126 9.45 -13.08 14.45
C PRO A 126 10.65 -12.26 13.98
N GLY A 127 11.18 -12.58 12.80
CA GLY A 127 12.35 -11.92 12.22
C GLY A 127 12.64 -12.41 10.80
N PRO A 128 13.64 -11.82 10.14
CA PRO A 128 14.00 -12.14 8.76
C PRO A 128 14.62 -13.54 8.59
N GLU A 129 15.04 -14.19 9.67
CA GLU A 129 15.62 -15.55 9.69
C GLU A 129 14.65 -16.60 9.13
N ALA A 130 13.34 -16.35 9.23
CA ALA A 130 12.32 -17.21 8.66
C ALA A 130 12.44 -17.37 7.12
N TRP A 131 13.17 -16.46 6.46
CA TRP A 131 13.40 -16.49 5.01
C TRP A 131 14.66 -17.26 4.60
N LEU A 132 15.49 -17.73 5.53
CA LEU A 132 16.75 -18.43 5.24
C LEU A 132 16.64 -19.48 4.12
N PRO A 133 15.62 -20.36 4.08
CA PRO A 133 15.52 -21.36 3.02
C PRO A 133 15.34 -20.75 1.62
N LEU A 134 14.73 -19.56 1.51
CA LEU A 134 14.54 -18.87 0.23
C LEU A 134 15.82 -18.16 -0.23
N LEU A 135 16.58 -17.60 0.72
CA LEU A 135 17.80 -16.83 0.42
C LEU A 135 18.91 -17.68 -0.23
N ALA A 136 18.77 -19.00 -0.21
CA ALA A 136 19.71 -19.93 -0.84
C ALA A 136 19.73 -19.86 -2.39
N ASP A 137 18.76 -19.19 -3.04
CA ASP A 137 18.77 -19.00 -4.49
C ASP A 137 19.73 -17.87 -4.90
N PRO A 138 20.89 -18.16 -5.53
CA PRO A 138 21.86 -17.15 -5.95
C PRO A 138 21.41 -16.36 -7.18
N GLY A 139 20.33 -16.78 -7.85
CA GLY A 139 19.76 -16.10 -9.03
C GLY A 139 18.82 -14.94 -8.68
N VAL A 140 18.65 -14.64 -7.39
CA VAL A 140 17.73 -13.62 -6.89
C VAL A 140 18.50 -12.52 -6.16
N ASN A 141 18.19 -11.28 -6.52
CA ASN A 141 18.53 -10.11 -5.72
C ASN A 141 17.49 -9.94 -4.61
N TRP A 142 17.85 -10.33 -3.40
CA TRP A 142 16.98 -10.21 -2.23
C TRP A 142 17.03 -8.79 -1.67
N ILE A 143 15.85 -8.19 -1.48
CA ILE A 143 15.71 -6.80 -1.04
C ILE A 143 14.76 -6.77 0.16
N SER A 144 15.20 -6.21 1.28
CA SER A 144 14.31 -5.91 2.39
C SER A 144 13.54 -4.63 2.12
N LEU A 145 12.21 -4.75 2.08
CA LEU A 145 11.26 -3.64 2.04
C LEU A 145 10.65 -3.38 3.42
N GLN A 146 11.09 -4.10 4.45
CA GLN A 146 10.58 -3.95 5.81
C GLN A 146 10.85 -2.55 6.32
N PRO A 147 9.83 -1.78 6.71
CA PRO A 147 10.04 -0.49 7.35
C PRO A 147 10.70 -0.68 8.71
N GLU A 148 11.63 0.22 9.03
CA GLU A 148 12.25 0.36 10.34
C GLU A 148 12.72 -0.99 10.92
N PRO A 149 13.62 -1.72 10.22
CA PRO A 149 14.27 -2.87 10.82
C PRO A 149 15.13 -2.41 12.00
N THR A 150 15.15 -3.21 13.05
CA THR A 150 16.04 -3.06 14.21
C THR A 150 17.50 -3.19 13.77
N ASP A 151 18.43 -2.70 14.59
CA ASP A 151 19.87 -2.80 14.25
C ASP A 151 20.34 -4.26 14.13
N VAL A 152 19.77 -5.16 14.94
CA VAL A 152 20.02 -6.61 14.83
C VAL A 152 19.54 -7.15 13.48
N GLU A 153 18.33 -6.79 13.06
CA GLU A 153 17.81 -7.21 11.75
C GLU A 153 18.62 -6.59 10.61
N ARG A 154 19.07 -5.33 10.72
CA ARG A 154 19.93 -4.70 9.72
C ARG A 154 21.26 -5.44 9.57
N GLN A 155 21.89 -5.79 10.69
CA GLN A 155 23.12 -6.56 10.69
C GLN A 155 22.89 -7.93 10.05
N TRP A 156 21.81 -8.61 10.42
CA TRP A 156 21.45 -9.90 9.85
C TRP A 156 21.26 -9.83 8.33
N LEU A 157 20.53 -8.83 7.83
CA LEU A 157 20.30 -8.63 6.39
C LEU A 157 21.63 -8.46 5.64
N LEU A 158 22.55 -7.68 6.20
CA LEU A 158 23.88 -7.46 5.64
C LEU A 158 24.68 -8.76 5.55
N GLU A 159 24.69 -9.55 6.63
CA GLU A 159 25.40 -10.84 6.70
C GLU A 159 24.87 -11.87 5.69
N HIS A 160 23.60 -11.76 5.30
CA HIS A 160 22.93 -12.67 4.36
C HIS A 160 22.76 -12.10 2.94
N GLY A 161 23.45 -10.99 2.63
CA GLY A 161 23.44 -10.41 1.28
C GLY A 161 22.08 -9.83 0.86
N VAL A 162 21.22 -9.48 1.80
CA VAL A 162 19.91 -8.88 1.54
C VAL A 162 20.02 -7.36 1.60
N ALA A 163 19.72 -6.67 0.51
CA ALA A 163 19.83 -5.21 0.44
C ALA A 163 18.74 -4.53 1.29
N GLU A 164 19.12 -3.72 2.28
CA GLU A 164 18.17 -3.01 3.16
C GLU A 164 17.69 -1.70 2.53
N TRP A 165 16.46 -1.69 2.02
CA TRP A 165 15.88 -0.54 1.33
C TRP A 165 14.67 0.03 2.06
N GLY A 166 14.05 -0.74 2.97
CA GLY A 166 12.85 -0.34 3.70
C GLY A 166 12.97 0.96 4.47
N SER A 167 14.15 1.29 4.99
CA SER A 167 14.44 2.57 5.66
C SER A 167 14.46 3.76 4.69
N GLN A 168 14.84 3.50 3.44
CA GLN A 168 14.88 4.49 2.36
C GLN A 168 13.52 4.65 1.67
N LEU A 169 12.59 3.71 1.88
CA LEU A 169 11.20 3.81 1.40
C LEU A 169 10.39 4.88 2.14
N GLY A 170 11.01 5.59 3.08
CA GLY A 170 10.46 6.79 3.68
C GLY A 170 9.43 6.48 4.75
N VAL A 171 9.92 6.33 5.99
CA VAL A 171 9.17 6.74 7.17
C VAL A 171 9.75 8.10 7.56
N SER A 172 9.11 9.19 7.15
CA SER A 172 9.42 10.52 7.70
C SER A 172 9.37 10.46 9.25
N PRO A 173 10.09 11.28 10.03
CA PRO A 173 9.84 11.42 11.47
C PRO A 173 8.38 11.81 11.80
N THR A 174 7.66 12.40 10.84
CA THR A 174 6.20 12.64 10.93
C THR A 174 5.35 11.42 10.54
N ALA A 175 5.97 10.34 10.09
CA ALA A 175 5.36 9.11 9.58
C ALA A 175 5.08 8.03 10.65
N ARG A 176 4.65 8.45 11.85
CA ARG A 176 3.43 7.83 12.42
C ARG A 176 2.21 8.03 11.49
N ARG A 177 2.27 9.06 10.62
CA ARG A 177 1.36 9.39 9.52
C ARG A 177 2.17 9.75 8.27
N CYS A 178 2.51 8.77 7.44
CA CYS A 178 2.15 8.80 6.02
C CYS A 178 3.18 8.14 5.07
N TRP A 179 2.76 7.08 4.38
CA TRP A 179 3.51 6.40 3.32
C TRP A 179 3.37 7.12 1.97
N ARG A 180 4.40 7.84 1.53
CA ARG A 180 4.48 8.28 0.14
C ARG A 180 5.32 7.25 -0.61
N ASN A 181 4.76 6.69 -1.68
CA ASN A 181 5.39 5.86 -2.70
C ASN A 181 5.28 4.34 -2.46
N TRP A 182 4.26 3.74 -3.07
CA TRP A 182 4.24 2.30 -3.32
C TRP A 182 4.10 1.99 -4.81
N MET A 183 4.88 0.98 -5.20
CA MET A 183 5.12 0.36 -6.50
C MET A 183 4.12 -0.77 -6.78
N VAL A 184 3.79 -0.96 -8.05
CA VAL A 184 3.52 -2.26 -8.72
C VAL A 184 4.19 -2.20 -10.09
#